data_AF-A0A839ASB4-F1
#
_entry.id   AF-A0A839ASB4-F1
#
_cell.length_a   1.000
_cell.length_b   1.000
_cell.length_c   1.000
_cell.angle_alpha   90.00
_cell.angle_beta   90.00
_cell.angle_gamma   90.00
#
_symmetry.space_group_name_H-M   'P 1'
#
loop_
_entity.id
_entity.type
_entity.pdbx_description
1 polymer ?
#
loop_
_entity_poly.entity_id
_entity_poly.type
_entity_poly.pdbx_seq_one_letter_code
_entity_poly.pdbx_strand_id
1 'polypeptide(L)'
;MKLKLITLFFVFSTFYQSTIDKRIGVWQIQNGELVKNRSNKNDLANYYWKEFNRIFPQELTKKYIKRIVLMTDGVDEKTGALVSLNSRNDKWQLEIDVQDVNLKTRNRRRLHESVYTLVHEFGHLLTLNKTQIRPTKKGLQDEGELYLTLEGEAYKKSYLNKFVNLFWKGALLNRWDVIQREYCYTEANCVEKLLDLYDNNRSEFLTDYAAESPEEDIVESWTAFVLRPKVRNPKTIAHKKINFFYQFPELVAYRKMIRQNTRKYLH
;
A
#
# COMPACT_ATOMS: atom_id res chain seq x y z
N MET A 1 -15.93 -23.06 20.51
CA MET A 1 -14.71 -23.01 19.66
C MET A 1 -14.90 -21.94 18.59
N LYS A 2 -14.27 -20.77 18.75
CA LYS A 2 -14.33 -19.70 17.74
C LYS A 2 -13.22 -19.94 16.72
N LEU A 3 -13.58 -20.38 15.52
CA LEU A 3 -12.67 -20.40 14.37
C LEU A 3 -12.18 -18.95 14.15
N LYS A 4 -10.91 -18.69 14.41
CA LYS A 4 -10.24 -17.51 13.89
C LYS A 4 -9.99 -17.78 12.41
N LEU A 5 -10.74 -17.09 11.53
CA LEU A 5 -10.38 -17.00 10.12
C LEU A 5 -9.05 -16.24 10.07
N ILE A 6 -7.95 -16.97 9.93
CA ILE A 6 -6.66 -16.41 9.55
C ILE A 6 -6.75 -16.22 8.04
N THR A 7 -7.06 -15.01 7.60
CA THR A 7 -6.94 -14.65 6.19
C THR A 7 -5.46 -14.32 5.97
N LEU A 8 -4.68 -15.29 5.47
CA LEU A 8 -3.37 -14.99 4.88
C LEU A 8 -3.65 -14.13 3.65
N PHE A 9 -3.19 -12.88 3.67
CA PHE A 9 -3.10 -12.05 2.49
C PHE A 9 -1.69 -12.27 1.94
N PHE A 10 -1.54 -13.23 1.02
CA PHE A 10 -0.38 -13.25 0.15
C PHE A 10 -0.56 -12.11 -0.84
N VAL A 11 0.14 -11.00 -0.63
CA VAL A 11 0.42 -10.06 -1.72
C VAL A 11 1.88 -10.31 -2.02
N PHE A 12 2.16 -11.02 -3.11
CA PHE A 12 3.53 -11.28 -3.50
C PHE A 12 4.18 -9.97 -3.94
N SER A 13 5.31 -9.60 -3.34
CA SER A 13 6.27 -8.69 -3.96
C SER A 13 6.92 -9.42 -5.15
N THR A 14 6.19 -9.59 -6.24
CA THR A 14 6.56 -10.48 -7.34
C THR A 14 7.84 -10.04 -8.06
N PHE A 15 8.87 -10.89 -8.00
CA PHE A 15 9.81 -11.15 -9.10
C PHE A 15 10.31 -12.61 -9.07
N TYR A 16 9.42 -13.62 -9.09
CA TYR A 16 9.25 -14.68 -10.11
C TYR A 16 8.24 -15.77 -9.68
N GLN A 17 7.02 -15.72 -10.21
CA GLN A 17 6.27 -16.89 -10.64
C GLN A 17 5.65 -16.53 -12.00
N SER A 18 6.01 -17.25 -13.07
CA SER A 18 5.89 -16.74 -14.44
C SER A 18 4.46 -16.85 -15.01
N THR A 19 3.54 -16.00 -14.54
CA THR A 19 2.51 -15.45 -15.42
C THR A 19 3.05 -14.12 -15.93
N ILE A 20 3.18 -13.96 -17.25
CA ILE A 20 3.61 -12.68 -17.82
C ILE A 20 2.48 -11.68 -17.56
N ASP A 21 2.73 -10.65 -16.76
CA ASP A 21 1.85 -9.48 -16.60
C ASP A 21 1.30 -9.05 -17.95
N LYS A 22 0.02 -9.36 -18.20
CA LYS A 22 -0.64 -8.97 -19.44
C LYS A 22 -1.09 -7.54 -19.30
N ARG A 23 -0.27 -6.61 -19.79
CA ARG A 23 -0.66 -5.21 -19.92
C ARG A 23 -1.86 -5.06 -20.86
N ILE A 24 -2.97 -4.58 -20.34
CA ILE A 24 -4.20 -4.29 -21.09
C ILE A 24 -4.12 -2.90 -21.75
N GLY A 25 -3.53 -1.93 -21.06
CA GLY A 25 -3.29 -0.61 -21.62
C GLY A 25 -2.74 0.39 -20.62
N VAL A 26 -2.36 1.56 -21.14
CA VAL A 26 -1.82 2.67 -20.37
C VAL A 26 -2.50 3.96 -20.82
N TRP A 27 -2.94 4.77 -19.86
CA TRP A 27 -3.60 6.05 -20.13
C TRP A 27 -3.00 7.16 -19.29
N GLN A 28 -2.92 8.35 -19.87
CA GLN A 28 -2.48 9.55 -19.16
C GLN A 28 -3.66 10.15 -18.39
N ILE A 29 -3.37 10.72 -17.22
CA ILE A 29 -4.30 11.54 -16.46
C ILE A 29 -3.84 12.99 -16.56
N GLN A 30 -4.69 13.85 -17.11
CA GLN A 30 -4.44 15.29 -17.25
C GLN A 30 -5.61 16.06 -16.65
N ASN A 31 -5.32 17.06 -15.83
CA ASN A 31 -6.34 17.88 -15.13
C ASN A 31 -7.37 17.05 -14.33
N GLY A 32 -6.97 15.86 -13.85
CA GLY A 32 -7.85 14.96 -13.11
C GLY A 32 -8.77 14.10 -13.98
N GLU A 33 -8.59 14.11 -15.30
CA GLU A 33 -9.35 13.32 -16.25
C GLU A 33 -8.46 12.37 -17.04
N LEU A 34 -9.04 11.23 -17.44
CA LEU A 34 -8.36 10.27 -18.28
C LEU A 34 -8.34 10.74 -19.75
N VAL A 35 -7.15 10.78 -20.34
CA VAL A 35 -6.97 11.08 -21.77
C VAL A 35 -7.18 9.79 -22.56
N LYS A 36 -8.27 9.75 -23.34
CA LYS A 36 -8.57 8.63 -24.24
C LYS A 36 -7.47 8.50 -25.31
N ASN A 37 -7.12 7.27 -25.65
CA ASN A 37 -6.18 6.96 -26.73
C ASN A 37 -6.80 5.97 -27.72
N ARG A 38 -6.00 5.31 -28.57
CA ARG A 38 -6.50 4.36 -29.59
C ARG A 38 -6.98 3.02 -29.00
N SER A 39 -6.90 2.81 -27.68
CA SER A 39 -7.32 1.56 -27.04
C SER A 39 -8.84 1.39 -27.01
N ASN A 40 -9.32 0.19 -27.31
CA ASN A 40 -10.73 -0.19 -27.12
C ASN A 40 -11.13 -0.36 -25.64
N LYS A 41 -10.19 -0.19 -24.70
CA LYS A 41 -10.43 -0.27 -23.25
C LYS A 41 -10.52 1.11 -22.56
N ASN A 42 -10.63 2.19 -23.32
CA ASN A 42 -10.77 3.55 -22.79
C ASN A 42 -11.86 3.68 -21.72
N ASP A 43 -13.04 3.10 -21.94
CA ASP A 43 -14.15 3.24 -20.99
C ASP A 43 -13.94 2.42 -19.73
N LEU A 44 -13.25 1.27 -19.83
CA LEU A 44 -12.85 0.48 -18.66
C LEU A 44 -11.82 1.23 -17.82
N ALA A 45 -10.78 1.79 -18.45
CA ALA A 45 -9.78 2.60 -17.76
C ALA A 45 -10.40 3.83 -17.11
N ASN A 46 -11.30 4.52 -17.82
CA ASN A 46 -12.01 5.68 -17.29
C ASN A 46 -12.90 5.31 -16.10
N TYR A 47 -13.54 4.14 -16.12
CA TYR A 47 -14.30 3.62 -14.99
C TYR A 47 -13.43 3.47 -13.74
N TYR A 48 -12.30 2.77 -13.85
CA TYR A 48 -11.39 2.57 -12.71
C TYR A 48 -10.80 3.89 -12.21
N TRP A 49 -10.35 4.77 -13.11
CA TRP A 49 -9.87 6.10 -12.73
C TRP A 49 -10.93 6.88 -11.97
N LYS A 50 -12.17 6.95 -12.49
CA LYS A 50 -13.26 7.67 -11.85
C LYS A 50 -13.61 7.09 -10.48
N GLU A 51 -13.63 5.76 -10.33
CA GLU A 51 -13.90 5.14 -9.04
C GLU A 51 -12.78 5.41 -8.02
N PHE A 52 -11.50 5.23 -8.41
CA PHE A 52 -10.37 5.55 -7.54
C PHE A 52 -10.39 7.03 -7.11
N ASN A 53 -10.50 7.95 -8.08
CA ASN A 53 -10.55 9.39 -7.82
C ASN A 53 -11.79 9.82 -7.03
N ARG A 54 -12.90 9.07 -7.09
CA ARG A 54 -14.09 9.31 -6.25
C ARG A 54 -13.89 8.81 -4.83
N ILE A 55 -13.22 7.68 -4.63
CA ILE A 55 -13.03 7.07 -3.30
C ILE A 55 -12.07 7.91 -2.44
N PHE A 56 -10.96 8.38 -3.04
CA PHE A 56 -9.84 9.02 -2.33
C PHE A 56 -9.84 10.56 -2.46
N PRO A 57 -9.02 11.28 -1.66
CA PRO A 57 -8.99 12.73 -1.66
C PRO A 57 -8.57 13.28 -3.02
N GLN A 58 -9.50 13.93 -3.72
CA GLN A 58 -9.28 14.41 -5.08
C GLN A 58 -8.10 15.38 -5.21
N GLU A 59 -7.81 16.15 -4.16
CA GLU A 59 -6.64 17.01 -4.11
C GLU A 59 -5.34 16.23 -4.26
N LEU A 60 -5.24 15.02 -3.67
CA LEU A 60 -4.05 14.18 -3.75
C LEU A 60 -4.01 13.40 -5.07
N THR A 61 -5.12 12.75 -5.43
CA THR A 61 -5.18 11.92 -6.65
C THR A 61 -4.95 12.74 -7.91
N LYS A 62 -5.60 13.91 -8.06
CA LYS A 62 -5.40 14.80 -9.24
C LYS A 62 -4.00 15.42 -9.26
N LYS A 63 -3.45 15.73 -8.08
CA LYS A 63 -2.12 16.32 -7.95
C LYS A 63 -1.02 15.36 -8.34
N TYR A 64 -1.07 14.11 -7.88
CA TYR A 64 0.05 13.18 -8.01
C TYR A 64 -0.11 12.12 -9.09
N ILE A 65 -1.31 11.59 -9.33
CA ILE A 65 -1.50 10.49 -10.29
C ILE A 65 -1.54 11.06 -11.70
N LYS A 66 -0.59 10.63 -12.55
CA LYS A 66 -0.43 11.07 -13.94
C LYS A 66 -0.71 9.97 -14.94
N ARG A 67 -0.80 8.73 -14.49
CA ARG A 67 -0.94 7.56 -15.36
C ARG A 67 -1.78 6.51 -14.66
N ILE A 68 -2.61 5.82 -15.43
CA ILE A 68 -3.25 4.58 -15.01
C ILE A 68 -2.86 3.46 -15.98
N VAL A 69 -2.56 2.29 -15.42
CA VAL A 69 -2.29 1.06 -16.15
C VAL A 69 -3.34 0.03 -15.74
N LEU A 70 -3.94 -0.59 -16.74
CA LEU A 70 -4.71 -1.81 -16.51
C LEU A 70 -3.85 -2.98 -16.96
N MET A 71 -3.75 -3.98 -16.10
CA MET A 71 -3.02 -5.21 -16.34
C MET A 71 -3.82 -6.40 -15.82
N THR A 72 -3.30 -7.59 -16.05
CA THR A 72 -3.65 -8.76 -15.25
C THR A 72 -2.57 -9.81 -15.32
N ASP A 73 -2.30 -10.51 -14.24
CA ASP A 73 -1.37 -11.64 -14.16
C ASP A 73 -2.06 -12.95 -13.72
N GLY A 74 -3.32 -12.87 -13.29
CA GLY A 74 -4.04 -14.03 -12.80
C GLY A 74 -5.15 -13.61 -11.86
N VAL A 75 -5.44 -14.46 -10.88
CA VAL A 75 -6.31 -14.13 -9.75
C VAL A 75 -5.47 -14.26 -8.50
N ASP A 76 -5.52 -13.23 -7.64
CA ASP A 76 -4.90 -13.16 -6.32
C ASP A 76 -3.35 -13.21 -6.31
N GLU A 77 -2.72 -12.81 -7.42
CA GLU A 77 -1.27 -12.56 -7.51
C GLU A 77 -1.01 -11.06 -7.23
N LYS A 78 -0.62 -10.25 -8.23
CA LYS A 78 -0.47 -8.80 -8.08
C LYS A 78 -1.80 -8.08 -8.30
N THR A 79 -2.50 -7.79 -7.21
CA THR A 79 -3.83 -7.16 -7.29
C THR A 79 -3.84 -5.68 -7.74
N GLY A 80 -2.74 -4.96 -7.53
CA GLY A 80 -2.61 -3.54 -7.84
C GLY A 80 -1.21 -3.03 -7.51
N ALA A 81 -0.94 -1.80 -7.91
CA ALA A 81 0.26 -1.08 -7.45
C ALA A 81 0.04 0.42 -7.56
N LEU A 82 0.71 1.19 -6.71
CA LEU A 82 0.83 2.62 -6.91
C LEU A 82 2.29 3.05 -6.77
N VAL A 83 2.89 3.38 -7.91
CA VAL A 83 4.34 3.52 -8.05
C VAL A 83 4.74 4.93 -8.45
N SER A 84 5.87 5.39 -7.92
CA SER A 84 6.45 6.68 -8.31
C SER A 84 7.00 6.61 -9.74
N LEU A 85 6.76 7.66 -10.52
CA LEU A 85 7.26 7.81 -11.89
C LEU A 85 8.57 8.60 -11.96
N ASN A 86 9.04 9.16 -10.84
CA ASN A 86 10.29 9.90 -10.77
C ASN A 86 10.86 9.94 -9.36
N SER A 87 12.16 10.21 -9.25
CA SER A 87 12.85 10.31 -7.96
C SER A 87 12.39 11.47 -7.06
N ARG A 88 11.53 12.39 -7.55
CA ARG A 88 10.93 13.46 -6.74
C ARG A 88 9.62 13.06 -6.09
N ASN A 89 9.09 11.88 -6.39
CA ASN A 89 7.83 11.37 -5.86
C ASN A 89 6.65 12.33 -6.06
N ASP A 90 6.70 13.12 -7.14
CA ASP A 90 5.69 14.13 -7.49
C ASP A 90 4.78 13.73 -8.67
N LYS A 91 5.07 12.58 -9.29
CA LYS A 91 4.24 11.96 -10.33
C LYS A 91 4.14 10.46 -10.05
N TRP A 92 2.94 9.93 -10.10
CA TRP A 92 2.63 8.55 -9.74
C TRP A 92 1.80 7.86 -10.81
N GLN A 93 1.91 6.54 -10.85
CA GLN A 93 1.10 5.67 -11.67
C GLN A 93 0.28 4.75 -10.78
N LEU A 94 -1.02 4.67 -11.06
CA LEU A 94 -1.90 3.64 -10.53
C LEU A 94 -1.93 2.45 -11.48
N GLU A 95 -1.56 1.27 -11.02
CA GLU A 95 -1.75 0.00 -11.72
C GLU A 95 -2.89 -0.78 -11.04
N ILE A 96 -3.74 -1.39 -11.85
CA ILE A 96 -4.88 -2.19 -11.38
C ILE A 96 -4.91 -3.50 -12.15
N ASP A 97 -4.94 -4.62 -11.42
CA ASP A 97 -5.39 -5.90 -11.98
C ASP A 97 -6.92 -5.89 -12.09
N VAL A 98 -7.42 -6.02 -13.31
CA VAL A 98 -8.86 -5.98 -13.60
C VAL A 98 -9.61 -7.25 -13.21
N GLN A 99 -8.92 -8.37 -12.99
CA GLN A 99 -9.49 -9.61 -12.45
C GLN A 99 -9.65 -9.53 -10.94
N ASP A 100 -8.69 -8.90 -10.25
CA ASP A 100 -8.71 -8.82 -8.79
C ASP A 100 -9.51 -7.63 -8.24
N VAL A 101 -9.42 -6.48 -8.91
CA VAL A 101 -10.20 -5.30 -8.56
C VAL A 101 -11.46 -5.26 -9.40
N ASN A 102 -12.56 -5.83 -8.87
CA ASN A 102 -13.85 -5.85 -9.53
C ASN A 102 -14.95 -5.22 -8.68
N LEU A 103 -15.07 -3.89 -8.76
CA LEU A 103 -16.09 -3.11 -8.06
C LEU A 103 -17.53 -3.27 -8.61
N LYS A 104 -17.74 -4.06 -9.67
CA LYS A 104 -19.08 -4.33 -10.26
C LYS A 104 -19.61 -5.73 -9.92
N THR A 105 -18.78 -6.58 -9.31
CA THR A 105 -19.18 -7.95 -8.97
C THR A 105 -20.27 -7.97 -7.90
N ARG A 106 -21.08 -9.04 -7.92
CA ARG A 106 -22.02 -9.36 -6.82
C ARG A 106 -21.35 -10.15 -5.69
N ASN A 107 -20.13 -10.63 -5.90
CA ASN A 107 -19.36 -11.36 -4.89
C ASN A 107 -18.87 -10.37 -3.81
N ARG A 108 -19.47 -10.45 -2.62
CA ARG A 108 -19.12 -9.58 -1.48
C ARG A 108 -17.65 -9.69 -1.06
N ARG A 109 -17.07 -10.89 -1.13
CA ARG A 109 -15.65 -11.11 -0.80
C ARG A 109 -14.76 -10.33 -1.77
N ARG A 110 -14.98 -10.50 -3.08
CA ARG A 110 -14.24 -9.77 -4.12
C ARG A 110 -14.43 -8.26 -4.04
N LEU A 111 -15.61 -7.78 -3.65
CA LEU A 111 -15.83 -6.34 -3.38
C LEU A 111 -14.98 -5.84 -2.22
N HIS A 112 -14.92 -6.60 -1.13
CA HIS A 112 -14.10 -6.25 0.04
C HIS A 112 -12.62 -6.26 -0.31
N GLU A 113 -12.14 -7.28 -1.02
CA GLU A 113 -10.76 -7.39 -1.53
C GLU A 113 -10.44 -6.23 -2.47
N SER A 114 -11.34 -5.88 -3.40
CA SER A 114 -11.16 -4.72 -4.29
C SER A 114 -11.02 -3.41 -3.50
N VAL A 115 -11.83 -3.19 -2.48
CA VAL A 115 -11.73 -1.99 -1.63
C VAL A 115 -10.44 -2.03 -0.80
N TYR A 116 -10.04 -3.20 -0.31
CA TYR A 116 -8.80 -3.40 0.43
C TYR A 116 -7.60 -2.97 -0.42
N THR A 117 -7.43 -3.56 -1.61
CA THR A 117 -6.35 -3.25 -2.54
C THR A 117 -6.29 -1.75 -2.83
N LEU A 118 -7.42 -1.11 -3.19
CA LEU A 118 -7.39 0.31 -3.52
C LEU A 118 -7.00 1.18 -2.32
N VAL A 119 -7.42 0.83 -1.10
CA VAL A 119 -7.06 1.58 0.12
C VAL A 119 -5.58 1.38 0.47
N HIS A 120 -5.06 0.16 0.28
CA HIS A 120 -3.64 -0.19 0.40
C HIS A 120 -2.80 0.65 -0.55
N GLU A 121 -3.10 0.61 -1.85
CA GLU A 121 -2.37 1.35 -2.86
C GLU A 121 -2.40 2.87 -2.63
N PHE A 122 -3.52 3.40 -2.16
CA PHE A 122 -3.57 4.80 -1.77
C PHE A 122 -2.68 5.12 -0.55
N GLY A 123 -2.49 4.15 0.35
CA GLY A 123 -1.57 4.24 1.47
C GLY A 123 -0.14 4.52 1.00
N HIS A 124 0.35 3.84 -0.03
CA HIS A 124 1.67 4.15 -0.61
C HIS A 124 1.76 5.61 -1.10
N LEU A 125 0.74 6.11 -1.82
CA LEU A 125 0.72 7.54 -2.21
C LEU A 125 0.84 8.43 -0.98
N LEU A 126 0.06 8.11 0.05
CA LEU A 126 -0.09 8.94 1.24
C LEU A 126 1.23 9.03 2.02
N THR A 127 1.99 7.94 2.10
CA THR A 127 3.19 7.81 2.93
C THR A 127 4.49 8.02 2.17
N LEU A 128 4.50 7.96 0.84
CA LEU A 128 5.71 8.04 0.02
C LEU A 128 5.77 9.22 -0.97
N ASN A 129 4.71 10.03 -1.13
CA ASN A 129 4.76 11.19 -2.02
C ASN A 129 5.81 12.24 -1.60
N LYS A 130 6.04 13.24 -2.45
CA LYS A 130 7.06 14.30 -2.27
C LYS A 130 7.02 15.10 -0.96
N THR A 131 5.91 15.10 -0.20
CA THR A 131 5.87 15.76 1.12
C THR A 131 6.36 14.85 2.24
N GLN A 132 6.51 13.55 1.96
CA GLN A 132 6.92 12.52 2.91
C GLN A 132 8.36 12.11 2.69
N ILE A 133 8.80 12.02 1.43
CA ILE A 133 10.13 11.54 1.04
C ILE A 133 10.85 12.59 0.20
N ARG A 134 12.14 12.81 0.49
CA ARG A 134 13.04 13.64 -0.32
C ARG A 134 13.96 12.77 -1.18
N PRO A 135 14.30 13.20 -2.41
CA PRO A 135 15.35 12.56 -3.17
C PRO A 135 16.66 12.54 -2.39
N THR A 136 17.39 11.44 -2.46
CA THR A 136 18.71 11.30 -1.86
C THR A 136 19.60 10.43 -2.75
N LYS A 137 20.92 10.56 -2.59
CA LYS A 137 21.91 9.63 -3.17
C LYS A 137 22.43 8.62 -2.15
N LYS A 138 21.93 8.69 -0.92
CA LYS A 138 22.32 7.80 0.15
C LYS A 138 21.84 6.39 -0.16
N GLY A 139 22.73 5.41 -0.07
CA GLY A 139 22.43 4.00 -0.36
C GLY A 139 22.37 3.09 0.86
N LEU A 140 22.75 3.58 2.04
CA LEU A 140 22.77 2.81 3.28
C LEU A 140 22.13 3.62 4.42
N GLN A 141 21.41 2.92 5.30
CA GLN A 141 20.83 3.48 6.52
C GLN A 141 21.87 3.42 7.65
N ASP A 142 22.13 4.54 8.34
CA ASP A 142 22.86 4.51 9.61
C ASP A 142 21.90 4.65 10.80
N GLU A 143 22.32 4.14 11.96
CA GLU A 143 21.51 4.15 13.18
C GLU A 143 21.22 5.58 13.65
N GLY A 144 19.97 5.82 14.04
CA GLY A 144 19.53 7.10 14.62
C GLY A 144 19.21 8.20 13.60
N GLU A 145 19.36 7.93 12.32
CA GLU A 145 19.04 8.87 11.25
C GLU A 145 17.58 8.82 10.80
N LEU A 146 17.26 9.65 9.81
CA LEU A 146 15.98 9.57 9.12
C LEU A 146 15.89 8.27 8.33
N TYR A 147 14.69 7.72 8.28
CA TYR A 147 14.46 6.46 7.60
C TYR A 147 14.71 6.58 6.08
N LEU A 148 15.49 5.66 5.53
CA LEU A 148 15.84 5.55 4.12
C LEU A 148 15.00 4.44 3.47
N THR A 149 14.41 4.78 2.34
CA THR A 149 13.60 3.88 1.50
C THR A 149 14.11 3.93 0.05
N LEU A 150 13.61 3.03 -0.81
CA LEU A 150 13.94 3.02 -2.24
C LEU A 150 13.51 4.33 -2.93
N GLU A 151 12.41 4.94 -2.48
CA GLU A 151 11.90 6.22 -2.98
C GLU A 151 12.71 7.43 -2.51
N GLY A 152 13.63 7.25 -1.56
CA GLY A 152 14.49 8.30 -1.02
C GLY A 152 14.52 8.34 0.51
N GLU A 153 14.82 9.51 1.10
CA GLU A 153 14.92 9.65 2.55
C GLU A 153 13.65 10.30 3.12
N ALA A 154 13.10 9.72 4.18
CA ALA A 154 11.89 10.22 4.80
C ALA A 154 12.15 11.54 5.54
N TYR A 155 11.29 12.54 5.36
CA TYR A 155 11.38 13.77 6.14
C TYR A 155 11.13 13.49 7.63
N LYS A 156 11.80 14.23 8.52
CA LYS A 156 11.63 14.10 9.98
C LYS A 156 10.17 14.08 10.45
N LYS A 157 9.32 14.89 9.82
CA LYS A 157 7.90 15.03 10.16
C LYS A 157 6.97 14.14 9.33
N SER A 158 7.48 13.34 8.38
CA SER A 158 6.67 12.45 7.56
C SER A 158 5.99 11.37 8.40
N TYR A 159 4.89 10.84 7.89
CA TYR A 159 4.16 9.74 8.55
C TYR A 159 5.04 8.51 8.67
N LEU A 160 5.73 8.13 7.59
CA LEU A 160 6.62 6.97 7.57
C LEU A 160 7.75 7.11 8.59
N ASN A 161 8.46 8.24 8.60
CA ASN A 161 9.55 8.43 9.55
C ASN A 161 9.04 8.39 11.00
N LYS A 162 7.89 9.02 11.30
CA LYS A 162 7.28 8.95 12.64
C LYS A 162 6.88 7.53 13.02
N PHE A 163 6.34 6.76 12.08
CA PHE A 163 5.89 5.39 12.27
C PHE A 163 7.07 4.45 12.56
N VAL A 164 8.11 4.47 11.71
CA VAL A 164 9.36 3.73 11.91
C VAL A 164 9.97 4.08 13.27
N ASN A 165 10.01 5.38 13.59
CA ASN A 165 10.55 5.86 14.86
C ASN A 165 9.78 5.39 16.11
N LEU A 166 8.53 4.97 15.97
CA LEU A 166 7.73 4.49 17.10
C LEU A 166 7.70 2.97 17.18
N PHE A 167 7.77 2.28 16.05
CA PHE A 167 7.39 0.86 15.98
C PHE A 167 8.45 -0.07 15.40
N TRP A 168 9.48 0.45 14.73
CA TRP A 168 10.53 -0.39 14.12
C TRP A 168 11.90 -0.22 14.78
N LYS A 169 12.07 0.70 15.72
CA LYS A 169 13.39 1.00 16.32
C LYS A 169 14.11 -0.20 16.95
N GLY A 170 15.44 -0.14 16.91
CA GLY A 170 16.34 -1.05 17.61
C GLY A 170 16.43 -2.40 16.94
N ALA A 171 16.27 -3.47 17.73
CA ALA A 171 16.49 -4.84 17.25
C ALA A 171 15.60 -5.25 16.07
N LEU A 172 14.38 -4.69 15.95
CA LEU A 172 13.45 -5.06 14.87
C LEU A 172 13.94 -4.57 13.51
N LEU A 173 14.20 -3.26 13.35
CA LEU A 173 14.76 -2.69 12.12
C LEU A 173 16.13 -3.27 11.81
N ASN A 174 17.02 -3.41 12.80
CA ASN A 174 18.34 -4.00 12.57
C ASN A 174 18.25 -5.43 12.04
N ARG A 175 17.33 -6.25 12.57
CA ARG A 175 17.12 -7.62 12.08
C ARG A 175 16.53 -7.62 10.67
N TRP A 176 15.59 -6.72 10.39
CA TRP A 176 15.04 -6.57 9.04
C TRP A 176 16.10 -6.12 8.03
N ASP A 177 16.95 -5.15 8.37
CA ASP A 177 18.06 -4.70 7.50
C ASP A 177 19.05 -5.84 7.20
N VAL A 178 19.35 -6.68 8.20
CA VAL A 178 20.16 -7.89 8.00
C VAL A 178 19.47 -8.87 7.05
N ILE A 179 18.17 -9.10 7.21
CA ILE A 179 17.38 -9.96 6.31
C ILE A 179 17.47 -9.45 4.88
N GLN A 180 17.19 -8.17 4.66
CA GLN A 180 17.25 -7.53 3.35
C GLN A 180 18.63 -7.66 2.70
N ARG A 181 19.69 -7.38 3.45
CA ARG A 181 21.07 -7.41 2.92
C ARG A 181 21.58 -8.82 2.64
N GLU A 182 21.29 -9.79 3.50
CA GLU A 182 21.97 -11.09 3.51
C GLU A 182 21.14 -12.22 2.90
N TYR A 183 19.81 -12.07 2.82
CA TYR A 183 18.91 -13.15 2.40
C TYR A 183 18.07 -12.79 1.18
N CYS A 184 17.83 -11.51 0.89
CA CYS A 184 16.98 -11.08 -0.23
C CYS A 184 17.72 -10.98 -1.57
N TYR A 185 18.68 -11.89 -1.82
CA TYR A 185 19.30 -12.06 -3.15
C TYR A 185 18.44 -12.90 -4.10
N THR A 186 17.52 -13.70 -3.57
CA THR A 186 16.38 -14.30 -4.30
C THR A 186 15.09 -14.03 -3.52
N GLU A 187 13.96 -14.00 -4.22
CA GLU A 187 12.64 -13.80 -3.59
C GLU A 187 12.33 -14.90 -2.56
N ALA A 188 12.55 -16.17 -2.93
CA ALA A 188 12.24 -17.30 -2.04
C ALA A 188 12.97 -17.23 -0.68
N ASN A 189 14.27 -16.89 -0.69
CA ASN A 189 15.04 -16.75 0.55
C ASN A 189 14.60 -15.54 1.38
N CYS A 190 14.22 -14.46 0.71
CA CYS A 190 13.68 -13.27 1.36
C CYS A 190 12.37 -13.60 2.11
N VAL A 191 11.43 -14.22 1.40
CA VAL A 191 10.09 -14.56 1.91
C VAL A 191 10.19 -15.47 3.14
N GLU A 192 11.03 -16.50 3.10
CA GLU A 192 11.23 -17.39 4.26
C GLU A 192 11.68 -16.60 5.51
N LYS A 193 12.66 -15.71 5.36
CA LYS A 193 13.22 -14.96 6.49
C LYS A 193 12.31 -13.85 7.00
N LEU A 194 11.51 -13.26 6.13
CA LEU A 194 10.48 -12.29 6.51
C LEU A 194 9.31 -12.98 7.23
N LEU A 195 8.96 -14.20 6.83
CA LEU A 195 7.99 -15.03 7.55
C LEU A 195 8.53 -15.40 8.95
N ASP A 196 9.81 -15.77 9.06
CA ASP A 196 10.47 -15.97 10.37
C ASP A 196 10.43 -14.69 11.24
N LEU A 197 10.65 -13.51 10.63
CA LEU A 197 10.57 -12.23 11.32
C LEU A 197 9.16 -12.01 11.86
N TYR A 198 8.13 -12.24 11.04
CA TYR A 198 6.74 -12.15 11.44
C TYR A 198 6.39 -13.11 12.57
N ASP A 199 6.73 -14.39 12.44
CA ASP A 199 6.35 -15.43 13.39
C ASP A 199 6.98 -15.22 14.78
N ASN A 200 8.20 -14.71 14.81
CA ASN A 200 8.88 -14.36 16.06
C ASN A 200 8.37 -13.03 16.67
N ASN A 201 7.60 -12.24 15.93
CA ASN A 201 7.14 -10.91 16.34
C ASN A 201 5.64 -10.70 16.07
N ARG A 202 4.79 -11.73 16.25
CA ARG A 202 3.35 -11.67 15.93
C ARG A 202 2.56 -10.56 16.63
N SER A 203 3.06 -10.00 17.74
CA SER A 203 2.45 -8.82 18.38
C SER A 203 2.78 -7.50 17.70
N GLU A 204 3.81 -7.47 16.87
CA GLU A 204 4.29 -6.30 16.15
C GLU A 204 3.49 -6.06 14.88
N PHE A 205 3.18 -7.10 14.12
CA PHE A 205 2.62 -7.01 12.78
C PHE A 205 1.12 -7.34 12.70
N LEU A 206 0.41 -6.72 11.76
CA LEU A 206 -1.01 -7.02 11.50
C LEU A 206 -1.21 -8.25 10.64
N THR A 207 -0.28 -8.46 9.71
CA THR A 207 -0.20 -9.52 8.71
C THR A 207 1.26 -9.91 8.56
N ASP A 208 1.52 -11.07 7.97
CA ASP A 208 2.84 -11.46 7.47
C ASP A 208 3.36 -10.47 6.42
N TYR A 209 2.50 -9.98 5.55
CA TYR A 209 2.84 -8.96 4.56
C TYR A 209 3.39 -7.66 5.17
N ALA A 210 2.85 -7.23 6.31
CA ALA A 210 3.38 -6.08 7.06
C ALA A 210 4.84 -6.27 7.56
N ALA A 211 5.37 -7.49 7.58
CA ALA A 211 6.77 -7.72 7.94
C ALA A 211 7.74 -7.53 6.77
N GLU A 212 7.23 -7.45 5.52
CA GLU A 212 8.08 -7.31 4.32
C GLU A 212 8.89 -6.01 4.33
N SER A 213 8.29 -4.92 4.79
CA SER A 213 8.96 -3.64 4.93
C SER A 213 8.22 -2.71 5.89
N PRO A 214 8.90 -1.69 6.46
CA PRO A 214 8.22 -0.63 7.19
C PRO A 214 7.20 0.16 6.35
N GLU A 215 7.39 0.23 5.03
CA GLU A 215 6.46 0.81 4.06
C GLU A 215 5.17 -0.01 3.97
N GLU A 216 5.26 -1.34 3.85
CA GLU A 216 4.08 -2.21 3.86
C GLU A 216 3.39 -2.17 5.22
N ASP A 217 4.13 -2.17 6.32
CA ASP A 217 3.53 -2.13 7.66
C ASP A 217 2.70 -0.87 7.92
N ILE A 218 3.21 0.32 7.53
CA ILE A 218 2.44 1.55 7.68
C ILE A 218 1.22 1.54 6.77
N VAL A 219 1.31 0.95 5.57
CA VAL A 219 0.20 0.88 4.62
C VAL A 219 -0.86 -0.12 5.07
N GLU A 220 -0.48 -1.31 5.53
CA GLU A 220 -1.37 -2.29 6.16
C GLU A 220 -2.07 -1.71 7.39
N SER A 221 -1.33 -0.96 8.19
CA SER A 221 -1.86 -0.24 9.35
C SER A 221 -2.84 0.87 8.95
N TRP A 222 -2.58 1.58 7.86
CA TRP A 222 -3.49 2.58 7.28
C TRP A 222 -4.77 1.91 6.75
N THR A 223 -4.64 0.81 6.02
CA THR A 223 -5.77 0.03 5.49
C THR A 223 -6.67 -0.46 6.62
N ALA A 224 -6.06 -1.02 7.68
CA ALA A 224 -6.77 -1.42 8.89
C ALA A 224 -7.41 -0.21 9.60
N PHE A 225 -6.73 0.93 9.71
CA PHE A 225 -7.29 2.16 10.29
C PHE A 225 -8.54 2.61 9.55
N VAL A 226 -8.51 2.64 8.21
CA VAL A 226 -9.65 3.07 7.39
C VAL A 226 -10.82 2.10 7.51
N LEU A 227 -10.57 0.81 7.33
CA LEU A 227 -11.63 -0.20 7.17
C LEU A 227 -12.17 -0.69 8.52
N ARG A 228 -11.34 -0.78 9.56
CA ARG A 228 -11.74 -1.34 10.86
C ARG A 228 -12.17 -0.24 11.87
N PRO A 229 -12.91 -0.59 12.93
CA PRO A 229 -13.18 0.31 14.04
C PRO A 229 -11.91 0.70 14.81
N LYS A 230 -11.96 1.82 15.56
CA LYS A 230 -10.89 2.19 16.50
C LYS A 230 -10.67 1.07 17.52
N VAL A 231 -9.40 0.73 17.78
CA VAL A 231 -9.08 -0.24 18.84
C VAL A 231 -9.14 0.49 20.19
N ARG A 232 -10.19 0.24 20.98
CA ARG A 232 -10.40 0.94 22.27
C ARG A 232 -9.33 0.59 23.31
N ASN A 233 -8.94 -0.69 23.38
CA ASN A 233 -7.99 -1.22 24.37
C ASN A 233 -6.84 -1.96 23.64
N PRO A 234 -5.85 -1.24 23.07
CA PRO A 234 -4.78 -1.87 22.30
C PRO A 234 -3.91 -2.76 23.20
N LYS A 235 -3.79 -4.05 22.85
CA LYS A 235 -3.02 -5.06 23.61
C LYS A 235 -1.70 -5.46 22.96
N THR A 236 -1.51 -5.13 21.70
CA THR A 236 -0.32 -5.46 20.90
C THR A 236 0.19 -4.20 20.21
N ILE A 237 1.42 -4.21 19.71
CA ILE A 237 1.94 -3.07 18.95
C ILE A 237 1.18 -2.93 17.62
N ALA A 238 0.81 -4.02 16.96
CA ALA A 238 -0.07 -4.01 15.80
C ALA A 238 -1.38 -3.21 16.04
N HIS A 239 -2.00 -3.37 17.22
CA HIS A 239 -3.18 -2.56 17.59
C HIS A 239 -2.87 -1.06 17.78
N LYS A 240 -1.67 -0.73 18.28
CA LYS A 240 -1.22 0.66 18.41
C LYS A 240 -0.95 1.28 17.04
N LYS A 241 -0.39 0.52 16.10
CA LYS A 241 -0.15 0.93 14.71
C LYS A 241 -1.46 1.31 13.99
N ILE A 242 -2.55 0.54 14.16
CA ILE A 242 -3.90 0.94 13.67
C ILE A 242 -4.31 2.32 14.21
N ASN A 243 -4.06 2.57 15.51
CA ASN A 243 -4.48 3.80 16.16
C ASN A 243 -3.53 4.99 15.88
N PHE A 244 -2.35 4.76 15.30
CA PHE A 244 -1.33 5.79 15.02
C PHE A 244 -1.92 6.98 14.27
N PHE A 245 -2.80 6.73 13.30
CA PHE A 245 -3.32 7.78 12.41
C PHE A 245 -4.30 8.75 13.07
N TYR A 246 -4.85 8.43 14.26
CA TYR A 246 -5.79 9.33 14.96
C TYR A 246 -5.14 10.63 15.43
N GLN A 247 -3.80 10.72 15.46
CA GLN A 247 -3.09 11.94 15.83
C GLN A 247 -3.02 12.96 14.68
N PHE A 248 -3.46 12.60 13.46
CA PHE A 248 -3.44 13.46 12.28
C PHE A 248 -4.89 13.77 11.85
N PRO A 249 -5.42 14.97 12.16
CA PRO A 249 -6.82 15.33 11.88
C PRO A 249 -7.23 15.14 10.41
N GLU A 250 -6.33 15.45 9.48
CA GLU A 250 -6.49 15.26 8.04
C GLU A 250 -6.71 13.79 7.66
N LEU A 251 -6.00 12.85 8.32
CA LEU A 251 -6.13 11.42 8.05
C LEU A 251 -7.43 10.86 8.64
N VAL A 252 -7.90 11.41 9.76
CA VAL A 252 -9.23 11.12 10.31
C VAL A 252 -10.33 11.59 9.35
N ALA A 253 -10.17 12.76 8.74
CA ALA A 253 -11.08 13.26 7.71
C ALA A 253 -11.08 12.36 6.46
N TYR A 254 -9.90 11.96 5.97
CA TYR A 254 -9.77 11.02 4.85
C TYR A 254 -10.44 9.68 5.15
N ARG A 255 -10.23 9.11 6.35
CA ARG A 255 -10.92 7.89 6.77
C ARG A 255 -12.44 8.03 6.71
N LYS A 256 -13.01 9.11 7.23
CA LYS A 256 -14.46 9.35 7.20
C LYS A 256 -14.97 9.37 5.76
N MET A 257 -14.30 10.12 4.90
CA MET A 257 -14.66 10.28 3.49
C MET A 257 -14.54 8.96 2.71
N ILE A 258 -13.42 8.23 2.85
CA ILE A 258 -13.21 6.94 2.17
C ILE A 258 -14.30 5.95 2.57
N ARG A 259 -14.60 5.81 3.87
CA ARG A 259 -15.67 4.92 4.35
C ARG A 259 -17.05 5.30 3.81
N GLN A 260 -17.34 6.60 3.68
CA GLN A 260 -18.58 7.05 3.06
C GLN A 260 -18.63 6.66 1.58
N ASN A 261 -17.52 6.83 0.86
CA ASN A 261 -17.42 6.57 -0.57
C ASN A 261 -17.39 5.08 -0.92
N THR A 262 -16.96 4.22 0.00
CA THR A 262 -16.91 2.76 -0.18
C THR A 262 -18.10 2.03 0.44
N ARG A 263 -19.02 2.74 1.11
CA ARG A 263 -20.19 2.15 1.77
C ARG A 263 -20.97 1.19 0.87
N LYS A 264 -21.20 1.57 -0.40
CA LYS A 264 -21.95 0.77 -1.39
C LYS A 264 -21.29 -0.56 -1.77
N TYR A 265 -20.02 -0.75 -1.44
CA TYR A 265 -19.27 -1.99 -1.71
C TYR A 265 -19.16 -2.90 -0.49
N LEU A 266 -19.23 -2.30 0.71
CA LEU A 266 -19.00 -3.01 1.96
C LEU A 266 -20.29 -3.38 2.70
N HIS A 267 -21.43 -2.74 2.34
CA HIS A 267 -22.75 -2.92 2.95
C HIS A 267 -23.84 -2.92 1.87
#